data_AF-A0AAW2K401-F1
#
_entry.id   AF-A0AAW2K401-F1
#
_cell.length_a   1.000
_cell.length_b   1.000
_cell.length_c   1.000
_cell.angle_alpha   90.00
_cell.angle_beta   90.00
_cell.angle_gamma   90.00
#
_symmetry.space_group_name_H-M   'P 1'
#
loop_
_entity.id
_entity.type
_entity.pdbx_description
1 polymer ?
#
loop_
_entity_poly.entity_id
_entity_poly.type
_entity_poly.pdbx_seq_one_letter_code
_entity_poly.pdbx_strand_id
1 'polypeptide(L)'
;MLRKAEEEGAINGVRVCRGGPRVTHLLFTYDKLIFCDANRKALELIRGLLVKFESDSGLQVNYQKCAVVFSKNGPLHIQEELTGLLKIGSNPSFTWRSIQAARPLLMGGLRNALPTYRNLLARGIHIEGNCLYFDLEDDGLDHVLRHCSFARLVWAISQLHWMVVSQNDLSMEDWLRFVHKSLGPGNFECFLIVAHLLWGNQNNRIFEGRVLDTKSLIDQAFRSLHLMGF
;
A
#
# COMPACT_ATOMS: atom_id res chain seq x y z
N MET A 1 9.35 -10.87 18.61
CA MET A 1 8.09 -10.46 19.27
C MET A 1 6.91 -10.52 18.31
N LEU A 2 6.81 -9.66 17.30
CA LEU A 2 5.69 -9.68 16.33
C LEU A 2 5.57 -11.00 15.55
N ARG A 3 6.69 -11.53 15.02
CA ARG A 3 6.72 -12.86 14.36
C ARG A 3 6.24 -14.00 15.26
N LYS A 4 6.62 -13.98 16.53
CA LYS A 4 6.16 -14.98 17.50
C LYS A 4 4.64 -14.90 17.72
N ALA A 5 4.09 -13.69 17.85
CA ALA A 5 2.64 -13.50 17.97
C ALA A 5 1.88 -13.89 16.69
N GLU A 6 2.51 -13.80 15.52
CA GLU A 6 2.00 -14.30 14.24
C GLU A 6 2.04 -15.83 14.18
N GLU A 7 3.15 -16.46 14.53
CA GLU A 7 3.33 -17.93 14.59
C GLU A 7 2.35 -18.59 15.56
N GLU A 8 2.06 -17.92 16.68
CA GLU A 8 1.08 -18.35 17.69
C GLU A 8 -0.38 -18.07 17.29
N GLY A 9 -0.62 -17.43 16.14
CA GLY A 9 -1.96 -17.06 15.68
C GLY A 9 -2.66 -15.98 16.53
N ALA A 10 -1.90 -15.28 17.38
CA ALA A 10 -2.42 -14.26 18.29
C ALA A 10 -2.73 -12.94 17.56
N ILE A 11 -2.06 -12.67 16.43
CA ILE A 11 -2.36 -11.55 15.53
C ILE A 11 -2.77 -12.10 14.16
N ASN A 12 -4.00 -11.79 13.76
CA ASN A 12 -4.43 -12.01 12.38
C ASN A 12 -4.02 -10.83 11.51
N GLY A 13 -3.10 -11.08 10.58
CA GLY A 13 -2.73 -10.10 9.57
C GLY A 13 -3.81 -9.90 8.50
N VAL A 14 -3.53 -9.03 7.53
CA VAL A 14 -4.39 -8.86 6.36
C VAL A 14 -3.95 -9.82 5.26
N ARG A 15 -4.90 -10.44 4.58
CA ARG A 15 -4.62 -11.30 3.43
C ARG A 15 -4.35 -10.44 2.18
N VAL A 16 -3.27 -10.76 1.47
CA VAL A 16 -2.79 -10.04 0.28
C VAL A 16 -3.63 -10.30 -0.97
N CYS A 17 -4.29 -11.44 -1.10
CA CYS A 17 -5.23 -11.75 -2.18
C CYS A 17 -6.03 -12.99 -1.78
N ARG A 18 -7.09 -13.37 -2.52
CA ARG A 18 -7.75 -14.66 -2.27
C ARG A 18 -6.72 -15.78 -2.46
N GLY A 19 -6.49 -16.59 -1.43
CA GLY A 19 -5.46 -17.64 -1.43
C GLY A 19 -4.03 -17.18 -1.09
N GLY A 20 -3.75 -15.88 -1.16
CA GLY A 20 -2.41 -15.33 -0.89
C GLY A 20 -1.99 -15.30 0.58
N PRO A 21 -0.73 -14.92 0.85
CA PRO A 21 -0.16 -14.86 2.19
C PRO A 21 -0.87 -13.83 3.07
N ARG A 22 -0.82 -14.07 4.38
CA ARG A 22 -1.21 -13.07 5.38
C ARG A 22 0.00 -12.25 5.76
N VAL A 23 -0.18 -10.93 5.84
CA VAL A 23 0.85 -9.98 6.28
C VAL A 23 0.38 -9.34 7.57
N THR A 24 1.12 -9.56 8.64
CA THR A 24 0.86 -8.97 9.97
C THR A 24 1.63 -7.68 10.21
N HIS A 25 2.77 -7.49 9.55
CA HIS A 25 3.58 -6.29 9.72
C HIS A 25 4.47 -6.02 8.49
N LEU A 26 4.72 -4.74 8.21
CA LEU A 26 5.76 -4.28 7.30
C LEU A 26 6.76 -3.45 8.11
N LEU A 27 8.04 -3.79 7.97
CA LEU A 27 9.13 -3.12 8.68
C LEU A 27 9.81 -2.17 7.72
N PHE A 28 9.84 -0.88 8.08
CA PHE A 28 10.65 0.13 7.44
C PHE A 28 11.85 0.48 8.31
N THR A 29 12.78 1.30 7.80
CA THR A 29 14.00 1.70 8.52
C THR A 29 13.70 2.37 9.86
N TYR A 30 12.69 3.24 9.89
CA TYR A 30 12.31 4.00 11.09
C TYR A 30 10.87 3.80 11.52
N ASP A 31 10.02 3.28 10.63
CA ASP A 31 8.59 3.09 10.87
C ASP A 31 8.18 1.62 10.77
N LYS A 32 7.11 1.26 11.46
CA LYS A 32 6.56 -0.09 11.44
C LYS A 32 5.07 0.01 11.16
N LEU A 33 4.60 -0.69 10.15
CA LEU A 33 3.18 -0.87 9.91
C LEU A 33 2.75 -2.21 10.51
N ILE A 34 1.70 -2.20 11.32
CA ILE A 34 1.15 -3.40 11.94
C ILE A 34 -0.29 -3.56 11.46
N PHE A 35 -0.59 -4.74 10.94
CA PHE A 35 -1.92 -5.16 10.51
C PHE A 35 -2.50 -6.12 11.54
N CYS A 36 -3.70 -5.82 12.01
CA CYS A 36 -4.43 -6.66 12.94
C CYS A 36 -5.94 -6.49 12.75
N ASP A 37 -6.71 -7.38 13.37
CA ASP A 37 -8.15 -7.23 13.47
C ASP A 37 -8.52 -5.98 14.28
N ALA A 38 -9.56 -5.26 13.85
CA ALA A 38 -10.08 -4.09 14.56
C ALA A 38 -10.93 -4.50 15.78
N ASN A 39 -10.28 -5.13 16.77
CA ASN A 39 -10.90 -5.51 18.03
C ASN A 39 -10.00 -5.21 19.23
N ARG A 40 -10.59 -5.13 20.41
CA ARG A 40 -9.91 -4.77 21.65
C ARG A 40 -8.75 -5.71 21.99
N LYS A 41 -8.95 -7.02 21.84
CA LYS A 41 -7.94 -8.05 22.12
C LYS A 41 -6.67 -7.85 21.30
N ALA A 42 -6.81 -7.57 20.01
CA ALA A 42 -5.68 -7.35 19.12
C ALA A 42 -4.89 -6.08 19.49
N LEU A 43 -5.56 -5.00 19.89
CA LEU A 43 -4.89 -3.77 20.31
C LEU A 43 -4.24 -3.88 21.69
N GLU A 44 -4.86 -4.57 22.63
CA GLU A 44 -4.23 -4.86 23.93
C GLU A 44 -2.96 -5.68 23.75
N LEU A 45 -2.98 -6.66 22.84
CA LEU A 45 -1.81 -7.42 22.46
C LEU A 45 -0.72 -6.52 21.85
N ILE A 46 -1.06 -5.66 20.88
CA ILE A 46 -0.11 -4.71 20.29
C ILE A 46 0.48 -3.79 21.35
N ARG A 47 -0.36 -3.23 22.24
CA ARG A 47 0.11 -2.39 23.35
C ARG A 47 1.07 -3.14 24.25
N GLY A 48 0.77 -4.39 24.61
CA GLY A 48 1.66 -5.24 25.40
C GLY A 48 2.99 -5.50 24.69
N LEU A 49 2.96 -5.74 23.38
CA LEU A 49 4.17 -5.92 22.57
C LEU A 49 5.02 -4.65 22.47
N LEU A 50 4.39 -3.47 22.40
CA LEU A 50 5.10 -2.18 22.40
C LEU A 50 5.75 -1.91 23.76
N VAL A 51 5.03 -2.09 24.87
CA VAL A 51 5.58 -1.95 26.23
C VAL A 51 6.75 -2.91 26.45
N LYS A 52 6.59 -4.17 26.01
CA LYS A 52 7.67 -5.15 26.09
C LYS A 52 8.87 -4.72 25.24
N PHE A 53 8.65 -4.20 24.04
CA PHE A 53 9.73 -3.65 23.23
C PHE A 53 10.45 -2.49 23.92
N GLU A 54 9.72 -1.57 24.55
CA GLU A 54 10.33 -0.46 25.28
C GLU A 54 11.20 -0.96 26.44
N SER A 55 10.69 -1.95 27.19
CA SER A 55 11.40 -2.58 28.31
C SER A 55 12.64 -3.35 27.84
N ASP A 56 12.53 -4.14 26.77
CA ASP A 56 13.61 -5.04 26.31
C ASP A 56 14.71 -4.26 25.56
N SER A 57 14.36 -3.16 24.87
CA SER A 57 15.30 -2.40 24.05
C SER A 57 15.86 -1.15 24.73
N GLY A 58 15.21 -0.65 25.79
CA GLY A 58 15.51 0.65 26.40
C GLY A 58 15.09 1.86 25.54
N LEU A 59 14.46 1.63 24.38
CA LEU A 59 13.92 2.67 23.53
C LEU A 59 12.50 3.03 23.96
N GLN A 60 12.05 4.26 23.66
CA GLN A 60 10.67 4.67 23.86
C GLN A 60 9.93 4.82 22.54
N VAL A 61 8.70 4.31 22.47
CA VAL A 61 7.81 4.48 21.34
C VAL A 61 7.24 5.88 21.39
N ASN A 62 7.41 6.62 20.29
CA ASN A 62 6.79 7.93 20.16
C ASN A 62 5.33 7.79 19.70
N TYR A 63 4.42 7.58 20.65
CA TYR A 63 2.99 7.41 20.39
C TYR A 63 2.35 8.63 19.67
N GLN A 64 2.94 9.83 19.78
CA GLN A 64 2.47 11.03 19.06
C GLN A 64 2.72 10.96 17.55
N LYS A 65 3.70 10.17 17.11
CA LYS A 65 4.00 9.91 15.70
C LYS A 65 3.34 8.65 15.15
N CYS A 66 2.79 7.80 16.03
CA CYS A 66 1.97 6.68 15.61
C CYS A 66 0.66 7.18 14.98
N ALA A 67 0.01 6.32 14.23
CA ALA A 67 -1.34 6.54 13.74
C ALA A 67 -2.04 5.18 13.62
N VAL A 68 -3.38 5.18 13.74
CA VAL A 68 -4.22 3.99 13.54
C VAL A 68 -5.17 4.30 12.41
N VAL A 69 -5.39 3.31 11.53
CA VAL A 69 -6.44 3.42 10.52
C VAL A 69 -7.36 2.21 10.58
N PHE A 70 -8.65 2.50 10.64
CA PHE A 70 -9.67 1.47 10.61
C PHE A 70 -10.15 1.20 9.18
N SER A 71 -10.68 0.01 8.94
CA SER A 71 -11.39 -0.27 7.69
C SER A 71 -12.70 0.52 7.64
N LYS A 72 -13.23 0.82 6.44
CA LYS A 72 -14.44 1.65 6.25
C LYS A 72 -15.70 1.11 6.98
N ASN A 73 -15.69 -0.16 7.39
CA ASN A 73 -16.86 -0.86 7.88
C ASN A 73 -16.86 -1.10 9.41
N GLY A 74 -15.91 -0.51 10.15
CA GLY A 74 -15.86 -0.65 11.62
C GLY A 74 -16.80 0.36 12.31
N PRO A 75 -17.58 -0.04 13.34
CA PRO A 75 -18.42 0.89 14.10
C PRO A 75 -17.60 2.04 14.71
N LEU A 76 -18.07 3.28 14.60
CA LEU A 76 -17.36 4.48 15.09
C LEU A 76 -16.99 4.38 16.58
N HIS A 77 -17.89 3.87 17.43
CA HIS A 77 -17.62 3.69 18.86
C HIS A 77 -16.42 2.78 19.14
N ILE A 78 -16.25 1.72 18.33
CA ILE A 78 -15.08 0.83 18.42
C ILE A 78 -13.82 1.59 18.00
N GLN A 79 -13.88 2.43 16.97
CA GLN A 79 -12.72 3.22 16.54
C GLN A 79 -12.27 4.22 17.62
N GLU A 80 -13.22 4.90 18.27
CA GLU A 80 -12.97 5.86 19.36
C GLU A 80 -12.38 5.17 20.59
N GLU A 81 -13.00 4.06 21.05
CA GLU A 81 -12.52 3.25 22.16
C GLU A 81 -11.08 2.77 21.90
N LEU A 82 -10.86 2.20 20.72
CA LEU A 82 -9.58 1.62 20.31
C LEU A 82 -8.48 2.68 20.13
N THR A 83 -8.82 3.89 19.67
CA THR A 83 -7.86 5.02 19.58
C THR A 83 -7.49 5.54 20.97
N GLY A 84 -8.47 5.63 21.87
CA GLY A 84 -8.27 6.05 23.26
C GLY A 84 -7.35 5.10 24.04
N LEU A 85 -7.43 3.79 23.78
CA LEU A 85 -6.60 2.76 24.41
C LEU A 85 -5.09 2.92 24.15
N LEU A 86 -4.72 3.47 23.00
CA LEU A 86 -3.32 3.62 22.58
C LEU A 86 -2.79 5.07 22.72
N LYS A 87 -3.67 6.06 22.97
CA LYS A 87 -3.30 7.49 23.09
C LYS A 87 -2.42 7.99 21.94
N ILE A 88 -2.78 7.57 20.73
CA ILE A 88 -1.99 7.84 19.52
C ILE A 88 -2.26 9.26 19.01
N GLY A 89 -1.22 9.95 18.55
CA GLY A 89 -1.32 11.29 17.98
C GLY A 89 -1.88 11.30 16.55
N SER A 90 -1.97 12.50 15.96
CA SER A 90 -2.48 12.72 14.60
C SER A 90 -1.41 13.17 13.61
N ASN A 91 -0.11 13.05 13.95
CA ASN A 91 0.98 13.50 13.10
C ASN A 91 1.85 12.32 12.62
N PRO A 92 1.35 11.58 11.62
CA PRO A 92 2.08 10.44 11.12
C PRO A 92 3.38 10.83 10.40
N SER A 93 4.35 9.92 10.48
CA SER A 93 5.59 10.01 9.71
C SER A 93 5.33 10.08 8.20
N PHE A 94 6.34 10.50 7.45
CA PHE A 94 6.25 10.57 5.99
C PHE A 94 5.89 9.20 5.37
N THR A 95 6.57 8.14 5.81
CA THR A 95 6.29 6.73 5.46
C THR A 95 4.82 6.38 5.62
N TRP A 96 4.22 6.83 6.71
CA TRP A 96 2.80 6.57 6.97
C TRP A 96 1.88 7.35 6.03
N ARG A 97 2.22 8.60 5.69
CA ARG A 97 1.46 9.38 4.70
C ARG A 97 1.49 8.69 3.33
N SER A 98 2.63 8.12 2.95
CA SER A 98 2.81 7.33 1.73
C SER A 98 1.98 6.05 1.74
N ILE A 99 1.96 5.33 2.87
CA ILE A 99 1.10 4.15 3.07
C ILE A 99 -0.38 4.53 3.01
N GLN A 100 -0.77 5.66 3.63
CA GLN A 100 -2.14 6.14 3.59
C GLN A 100 -2.56 6.55 2.18
N ALA A 101 -1.68 7.19 1.42
CA ALA A 101 -1.91 7.48 0.01
C ALA A 101 -2.12 6.16 -0.76
N ALA A 102 -1.22 5.20 -0.60
CA ALA A 102 -1.31 3.87 -1.22
C ALA A 102 -2.43 2.97 -0.65
N ARG A 103 -3.14 3.38 0.42
CA ARG A 103 -4.16 2.56 1.09
C ARG A 103 -5.24 2.01 0.18
N PRO A 104 -5.81 2.74 -0.81
CA PRO A 104 -6.78 2.18 -1.73
C PRO A 104 -6.18 1.04 -2.55
N LEU A 105 -4.92 1.20 -3.01
CA LEU A 105 -4.19 0.19 -3.77
C LEU A 105 -3.87 -1.02 -2.90
N LEU A 106 -3.41 -0.81 -1.65
CA LEU A 106 -3.20 -1.89 -0.69
C LEU A 106 -4.54 -2.58 -0.38
N MET A 107 -5.55 -1.91 0.15
CA MET A 107 -6.78 -2.59 0.58
C MET A 107 -7.62 -3.17 -0.58
N GLY A 108 -7.63 -2.48 -1.72
CA GLY A 108 -8.42 -2.87 -2.89
C GLY A 108 -7.67 -3.81 -3.83
N GLY A 109 -6.38 -3.55 -4.08
CA GLY A 109 -5.54 -4.40 -4.94
C GLY A 109 -5.36 -5.77 -4.30
N LEU A 110 -5.21 -5.80 -2.98
CA LEU A 110 -5.10 -7.03 -2.21
C LEU A 110 -6.39 -7.86 -2.12
N ARG A 111 -7.50 -7.40 -2.72
CA ARG A 111 -8.78 -8.14 -2.75
C ARG A 111 -9.28 -8.36 -4.17
N ASN A 112 -8.47 -8.01 -5.17
CA ASN A 112 -8.92 -7.83 -6.55
C ASN A 112 -10.23 -7.02 -6.63
N ALA A 113 -10.34 -6.02 -5.75
CA ALA A 113 -11.55 -5.22 -5.55
C ALA A 113 -11.45 -3.85 -6.23
N LEU A 114 -10.26 -3.50 -6.75
CA LEU A 114 -10.03 -2.24 -7.43
C LEU A 114 -10.89 -2.13 -8.69
N PRO A 115 -11.46 -0.95 -8.97
CA PRO A 115 -12.17 -0.65 -10.20
C PRO A 115 -11.22 -0.55 -11.41
N THR A 116 -10.56 -1.64 -11.76
CA THR A 116 -9.96 -1.80 -13.10
C THR A 116 -11.09 -2.14 -14.07
N TYR A 117 -10.96 -1.84 -15.36
CA TYR A 117 -11.96 -2.20 -16.36
C TYR A 117 -12.22 -3.72 -16.38
N ARG A 118 -11.20 -4.57 -16.21
CA ARG A 118 -11.39 -6.02 -16.00
C ARG A 118 -12.31 -6.35 -14.83
N ASN A 119 -12.16 -5.68 -13.68
CA ASN A 119 -13.00 -5.90 -12.50
C ASN A 119 -14.38 -5.24 -12.62
N LEU A 120 -14.51 -4.17 -13.40
CA LEU A 120 -15.78 -3.49 -13.67
C LEU A 120 -16.61 -4.28 -14.67
N LEU A 121 -15.99 -4.79 -15.75
CA LEU A 121 -16.59 -5.76 -16.67
C LEU A 121 -17.05 -7.02 -15.96
N ALA A 122 -16.22 -7.61 -15.09
CA ALA A 122 -16.59 -8.78 -14.30
C ALA A 122 -17.79 -8.51 -13.35
N ARG A 123 -18.09 -7.24 -13.07
CA ARG A 123 -19.26 -6.80 -12.29
C ARG A 123 -20.43 -6.35 -13.17
N GLY A 124 -20.34 -6.48 -14.49
CA GLY A 124 -21.37 -6.07 -15.44
C GLY A 124 -21.45 -4.55 -15.68
N ILE A 125 -20.40 -3.80 -15.29
CA ILE A 125 -20.32 -2.36 -15.51
C ILE A 125 -19.54 -2.12 -16.80
N HIS A 126 -20.24 -1.69 -17.84
CA HIS A 126 -19.66 -1.33 -19.13
C HIS A 126 -19.10 0.09 -19.08
N ILE A 127 -17.85 0.25 -19.51
CA ILE A 127 -17.16 1.54 -19.54
C ILE A 127 -16.59 1.69 -20.95
N GLU A 128 -16.75 2.85 -21.54
CA GLU A 128 -16.15 3.15 -22.83
C GLU A 128 -14.68 3.57 -22.60
N GLY A 129 -13.72 2.72 -22.97
CA GLY A 129 -12.31 3.13 -23.06
C GLY A 129 -11.25 2.06 -22.77
N ASN A 130 -10.34 1.88 -23.72
CA ASN A 130 -9.06 1.16 -23.57
C ASN A 130 -8.06 1.97 -22.74
N CYS A 131 -6.91 1.39 -22.34
CA CYS A 131 -5.82 2.11 -21.68
C CYS A 131 -5.41 3.38 -22.46
N LEU A 132 -5.12 4.47 -21.74
CA LEU A 132 -4.86 5.82 -22.26
C LEU A 132 -3.64 5.94 -23.18
N TYR A 133 -2.66 5.06 -23.00
CA TYR A 133 -1.30 5.28 -23.49
C TYR A 133 -0.82 4.20 -24.46
N PHE A 134 -1.74 3.64 -25.25
CA PHE A 134 -1.49 2.64 -26.29
C PHE A 134 -0.98 1.29 -25.74
N ASP A 135 -1.90 0.33 -25.62
CA ASP A 135 -1.85 -1.01 -26.22
C ASP A 135 -2.87 -1.96 -25.55
N LEU A 136 -3.20 -3.00 -26.29
CA LEU A 136 -4.44 -3.77 -26.33
C LEU A 136 -4.81 -4.60 -25.08
N GLU A 137 -6.13 -4.72 -24.91
CA GLU A 137 -6.90 -5.85 -24.34
C GLU A 137 -6.85 -6.19 -22.83
N ASP A 138 -5.85 -5.80 -22.04
CA ASP A 138 -5.87 -6.00 -20.58
C ASP A 138 -5.54 -4.72 -19.80
N ASP A 139 -6.46 -4.27 -18.96
CA ASP A 139 -6.28 -3.12 -18.06
C ASP A 139 -6.23 -3.53 -16.57
N GLY A 140 -6.04 -4.82 -16.30
CA GLY A 140 -5.85 -5.31 -14.95
C GLY A 140 -4.79 -4.50 -14.18
N LEU A 141 -4.80 -4.62 -12.85
CA LEU A 141 -3.88 -3.87 -11.99
C LEU A 141 -2.41 -4.07 -12.40
N ASP A 142 -2.10 -5.26 -12.93
CA ASP A 142 -0.80 -5.60 -13.50
C ASP A 142 -0.43 -4.72 -14.72
N HIS A 143 -1.35 -4.49 -15.65
CA HIS A 143 -1.12 -3.55 -16.75
C HIS A 143 -0.87 -2.13 -16.22
N VAL A 144 -1.75 -1.61 -15.37
CA VAL A 144 -1.67 -0.23 -14.85
C VAL A 144 -0.39 0.01 -14.07
N LEU A 145 0.07 -0.97 -13.29
CA LEU A 145 1.27 -0.83 -12.48
C LEU A 145 2.56 -1.21 -13.22
N ARG A 146 2.53 -1.97 -14.31
CA ARG A 146 3.75 -2.58 -14.85
C ARG A 146 3.85 -2.54 -16.36
N HIS A 147 2.85 -3.05 -17.07
CA HIS A 147 2.93 -3.27 -18.51
C HIS A 147 2.59 -2.03 -19.34
N CYS A 148 1.87 -1.09 -18.76
CA CYS A 148 1.56 0.19 -19.39
C CYS A 148 2.87 0.91 -19.74
N SER A 149 2.97 1.36 -21.00
CA SER A 149 4.09 2.17 -21.52
C SER A 149 4.39 3.36 -20.60
N PHE A 150 3.34 3.98 -20.08
CA PHE A 150 3.42 5.05 -19.10
C PHE A 150 4.00 4.57 -17.75
N ALA A 151 3.52 3.45 -17.20
CA ALA A 151 4.07 2.89 -15.97
C ALA A 151 5.57 2.64 -16.11
N ARG A 152 6.01 2.04 -17.22
CA ARG A 152 7.43 1.79 -17.52
C ARG A 152 8.28 3.06 -17.49
N LEU A 153 7.77 4.18 -18.01
CA LEU A 153 8.46 5.47 -17.96
C LEU A 153 8.57 6.00 -16.53
N VAL A 154 7.50 5.93 -15.73
CA VAL A 154 7.53 6.38 -14.33
C VAL A 154 8.49 5.52 -13.49
N TRP A 155 8.53 4.21 -13.75
CA TRP A 155 9.50 3.33 -13.08
C TRP A 155 10.93 3.61 -13.51
N ALA A 156 11.17 3.96 -14.78
CA ALA A 156 12.49 4.35 -15.27
C ALA A 156 13.05 5.58 -14.55
N ILE A 157 12.22 6.62 -14.36
CA ILE A 157 12.66 7.86 -13.70
C ILE A 157 12.79 7.74 -12.18
N SER A 158 12.08 6.79 -11.55
CA SER A 158 12.15 6.57 -10.11
C SER A 158 13.42 5.84 -9.64
N GLN A 159 14.37 5.55 -10.54
CA GLN A 159 15.56 4.71 -10.32
C GLN A 159 15.26 3.26 -9.88
N LEU A 160 13.97 2.87 -9.89
CA LEU A 160 13.48 1.51 -9.61
C LEU A 160 13.41 0.64 -10.88
N HIS A 161 13.99 1.11 -11.99
CA HIS A 161 13.88 0.55 -13.34
C HIS A 161 14.22 -0.94 -13.44
N TRP A 162 15.20 -1.41 -12.65
CA TRP A 162 15.68 -2.80 -12.67
C TRP A 162 14.60 -3.83 -12.27
N MET A 163 13.52 -3.43 -11.59
CA MET A 163 12.43 -4.32 -11.16
C MET A 163 11.30 -4.50 -12.18
N VAL A 164 11.15 -3.57 -13.13
CA VAL A 164 10.00 -3.57 -14.04
C VAL A 164 10.34 -4.19 -15.39
N VAL A 165 11.60 -4.09 -15.82
CA VAL A 165 12.04 -4.62 -17.12
C VAL A 165 12.51 -6.08 -17.04
N SER A 166 12.93 -6.59 -15.88
CA SER A 166 13.64 -7.87 -15.77
C SER A 166 12.77 -9.12 -15.57
N GLN A 167 11.44 -9.01 -15.36
CA GLN A 167 10.62 -10.14 -14.89
C GLN A 167 9.22 -10.25 -15.55
N ASN A 168 9.04 -9.83 -16.82
CA ASN A 168 7.70 -9.59 -17.43
C ASN A 168 6.76 -10.80 -17.38
N ASP A 169 7.29 -12.01 -17.18
CA ASP A 169 6.52 -13.24 -17.19
C ASP A 169 5.96 -13.65 -15.81
N LEU A 170 6.32 -12.93 -14.74
CA LEU A 170 5.79 -13.22 -13.40
C LEU A 170 4.32 -12.82 -13.28
N SER A 171 3.55 -13.66 -12.57
CA SER A 171 2.23 -13.26 -12.09
C SER A 171 2.32 -12.00 -11.23
N MET A 172 1.25 -11.20 -11.18
CA MET A 172 1.18 -10.01 -10.33
C MET A 172 1.53 -10.32 -8.86
N GLU A 173 1.11 -11.48 -8.36
CA GLU A 173 1.40 -11.90 -6.98
C GLU A 173 2.88 -12.20 -6.79
N ASP A 174 3.49 -12.96 -7.70
CA ASP A 174 4.91 -13.30 -7.63
C ASP A 174 5.80 -12.07 -7.85
N TRP A 175 5.37 -11.15 -8.71
CA TRP A 175 6.01 -9.86 -8.91
C TRP A 175 5.99 -9.02 -7.63
N LEU A 176 4.83 -8.88 -6.95
CA LEU A 176 4.77 -8.14 -5.68
C LEU A 176 5.64 -8.78 -4.58
N ARG A 177 5.68 -10.12 -4.51
CA ARG A 177 6.57 -10.85 -3.59
C ARG A 177 8.03 -10.60 -3.92
N PHE A 178 8.40 -10.58 -5.19
CA PHE A 178 9.74 -10.25 -5.65
C PHE A 178 10.11 -8.82 -5.26
N VAL A 179 9.27 -7.83 -5.58
CA VAL A 179 9.48 -6.42 -5.21
C VAL A 179 9.70 -6.28 -3.70
N HIS A 180 8.85 -6.88 -2.87
CA HIS A 180 8.98 -6.80 -1.42
C HIS A 180 10.28 -7.44 -0.88
N LYS A 181 10.72 -8.55 -1.48
CA LYS A 181 11.97 -9.23 -1.06
C LYS A 181 13.22 -8.51 -1.54
N SER A 182 13.15 -7.91 -2.72
CA SER A 182 14.29 -7.35 -3.43
C SER A 182 14.53 -5.88 -3.07
N LEU A 183 13.52 -5.18 -2.54
CA LEU A 183 13.66 -3.79 -2.12
C LEU A 183 13.98 -3.65 -0.64
N GLY A 184 14.98 -2.81 -0.36
CA GLY A 184 15.15 -2.22 0.96
C GLY A 184 14.00 -1.25 1.29
N PRO A 185 13.79 -0.92 2.58
CA PRO A 185 12.68 -0.10 3.05
C PRO A 185 12.40 1.19 2.28
N GLY A 186 13.43 2.04 2.07
CA GLY A 186 13.25 3.32 1.38
C GLY A 186 12.83 3.17 -0.08
N ASN A 187 13.35 2.16 -0.77
CA ASN A 187 12.95 1.89 -2.15
C ASN A 187 11.53 1.30 -2.22
N PHE A 188 11.12 0.53 -1.21
CA PHE A 188 9.75 0.01 -1.12
C PHE A 188 8.73 1.13 -0.85
N GLU A 189 9.11 2.17 -0.09
CA GLU A 189 8.29 3.38 0.07
C GLU A 189 8.11 4.13 -1.25
N CYS A 190 9.21 4.35 -1.99
CA CYS A 190 9.16 4.92 -3.34
C CYS A 190 8.26 4.08 -4.26
N PHE A 191 8.35 2.75 -4.19
CA PHE A 191 7.47 1.84 -4.91
C PHE A 191 5.99 2.08 -4.59
N LEU A 192 5.62 2.15 -3.31
CA LEU A 192 4.22 2.35 -2.90
C LEU A 192 3.65 3.68 -3.41
N ILE A 193 4.45 4.74 -3.42
CA ILE A 193 4.04 6.08 -3.87
C ILE A 193 3.87 6.10 -5.38
N VAL A 194 4.85 5.57 -6.12
CA VAL A 194 4.74 5.49 -7.59
C VAL A 194 3.55 4.63 -7.98
N ALA A 195 3.36 3.48 -7.34
CA ALA A 195 2.20 2.62 -7.58
C ALA A 195 0.88 3.35 -7.27
N HIS A 196 0.83 4.14 -6.20
CA HIS A 196 -0.33 4.98 -5.88
C HIS A 196 -0.62 6.04 -6.95
N LEU A 197 0.41 6.73 -7.45
CA LEU A 197 0.26 7.75 -8.50
C LEU A 197 -0.26 7.13 -9.81
N LEU A 198 0.32 6.00 -10.22
CA LEU A 198 -0.11 5.25 -11.41
C LEU A 198 -1.59 4.85 -11.31
N TRP A 199 -1.98 4.30 -10.17
CA TRP A 199 -3.35 3.90 -9.91
C TRP A 199 -4.33 5.09 -9.78
N GLY A 200 -3.91 6.17 -9.12
CA GLY A 200 -4.70 7.39 -8.96
C GLY A 200 -5.04 8.02 -10.31
N ASN A 201 -4.08 8.08 -11.22
CA ASN A 201 -4.30 8.59 -12.57
C ASN A 201 -5.33 7.75 -13.34
N GLN A 202 -5.28 6.42 -13.21
CA GLN A 202 -6.26 5.54 -13.84
C GLN A 202 -7.67 5.75 -13.26
N ASN A 203 -7.82 5.94 -11.95
CA ASN A 203 -9.12 6.22 -11.34
C ASN A 203 -9.70 7.56 -11.78
N ASN A 204 -8.90 8.62 -11.78
CA ASN A 204 -9.37 9.95 -12.19
C ASN A 204 -9.92 9.92 -13.62
N ARG A 205 -9.33 9.09 -14.48
CA ARG A 205 -9.89 8.85 -15.81
C ARG A 205 -11.26 8.17 -15.74
N ILE A 206 -11.33 7.04 -15.06
CA ILE A 206 -12.52 6.18 -15.04
C ILE A 206 -13.73 6.91 -14.42
N PHE A 207 -13.50 7.68 -13.36
CA PHE A 207 -14.57 8.29 -12.57
C PHE A 207 -14.79 9.78 -12.81
N GLU A 208 -13.76 10.51 -13.24
CA GLU A 208 -13.84 11.96 -13.41
C GLU A 208 -13.63 12.41 -14.86
N GLY A 209 -13.28 11.50 -15.78
CA GLY A 209 -12.90 11.83 -17.15
C GLY A 209 -11.62 12.68 -17.24
N ARG A 210 -10.85 12.77 -16.14
CA ARG A 210 -9.65 13.61 -16.04
C ARG A 210 -8.39 12.75 -16.10
N VAL A 211 -7.46 13.19 -16.91
CA VAL A 211 -6.17 12.53 -17.11
C VAL A 211 -5.11 13.59 -17.05
N LEU A 212 -4.14 13.41 -16.15
CA LEU A 212 -2.96 14.24 -16.19
C LEU A 212 -2.14 13.84 -17.42
N ASP A 213 -1.66 14.82 -18.19
CA ASP A 213 -0.76 14.53 -19.29
C ASP A 213 0.57 13.96 -18.77
N THR A 214 1.33 13.33 -19.68
CA THR A 214 2.57 12.62 -19.34
C THR A 214 3.56 13.50 -18.58
N LYS A 215 3.66 14.79 -18.93
CA LYS A 215 4.57 15.74 -18.28
C LYS A 215 4.08 16.09 -16.88
N SER A 216 2.80 16.43 -16.73
CA SER A 216 2.21 16.76 -15.43
C SER A 216 2.31 15.62 -14.41
N LEU A 217 2.16 14.38 -14.87
CA LEU A 217 2.35 13.20 -14.02
C LEU A 217 3.80 12.94 -13.67
N ILE A 218 4.71 13.07 -14.64
CA ILE A 218 6.15 12.96 -14.38
C ILE A 218 6.56 14.02 -13.36
N ASP A 219 6.08 15.25 -13.50
CA ASP A 219 6.33 16.34 -12.54
C ASP A 219 5.73 16.04 -11.17
N GLN A 220 4.55 15.41 -11.10
CA GLN A 220 3.95 14.99 -9.83
C GLN A 220 4.73 13.84 -9.19
N ALA A 221 5.21 12.89 -9.97
CA ALA A 221 6.08 11.81 -9.53
C ALA A 221 7.40 12.39 -9.02
N PHE A 222 8.05 13.29 -9.77
CA PHE A 222 9.27 13.97 -9.36
C PHE A 222 9.08 14.80 -8.09
N ARG A 223 8.01 15.59 -7.98
CA ARG A 223 7.73 16.34 -6.74
C ARG A 223 7.54 15.40 -5.55
N SER A 224 6.81 14.31 -5.76
CA SER A 224 6.59 13.31 -4.71
C SER A 224 7.89 12.62 -4.33
N LEU A 225 8.78 12.34 -5.29
CA LEU A 225 10.10 11.71 -5.10
C LEU A 225 11.15 12.65 -4.51
N HIS A 226 11.19 13.90 -4.94
CA HIS A 226 12.18 14.88 -4.51
C HIS A 226 11.92 15.38 -3.08
N LEU A 227 10.64 15.48 -2.67
CA LEU A 227 10.26 15.66 -1.27
C LEU A 227 10.77 14.54 -0.34
N MET A 228 11.24 13.43 -0.89
CA MET A 228 11.78 12.28 -0.16
C MET A 228 13.31 12.24 -0.10
N GLY A 229 14.02 13.21 -0.69
CA GLY A 229 15.48 13.24 -0.69
C GLY A 229 16.14 12.19 -1.60
N PHE A 230 15.42 11.72 -2.63
CA PHE A 230 15.96 10.98 -3.77
C PHE A 230 16.23 11.91 -4.96
#